data_AF-A0A923TMT4-F1
#
_entry.id   AF-A0A923TMT4-F1
#
_cell.length_a   1.000
_cell.length_b   1.000
_cell.length_c   1.000
_cell.angle_alpha   90.00
_cell.angle_beta   90.00
_cell.angle_gamma   90.00
#
_symmetry.space_group_name_H-M   'P 1'
#
loop_
_entity.id
_entity.type
_entity.pdbx_description
1 polymer ?
#
loop_
_entity_poly.entity_id
_entity_poly.type
_entity_poly.pdbx_seq_one_letter_code
_entity_poly.pdbx_strand_id
1 'polypeptide(L)' 'MIHSTIELGRVAREQRKRLSLIQLDIAGMANTGNRFIVELEQGKPTVQL' A
#
# COMPACT_ATOMS: atom_id res chain seq x y z
N MET A 1 -6.29 -5.47 -15.03
CA MET A 1 -6.99 -6.21 -13.96
C MET A 1 -5.91 -6.69 -13.00
N ILE A 2 -6.11 -6.62 -11.70
CA ILE A 2 -5.09 -7.01 -10.70
C ILE A 2 -5.33 -8.47 -10.32
N HIS A 3 -4.29 -9.31 -10.40
CA HIS A 3 -4.40 -10.77 -10.24
C HIS A 3 -3.61 -11.33 -9.04
N SER A 4 -2.84 -10.50 -8.35
CA SER A 4 -2.07 -10.93 -7.17
C SER A 4 -1.89 -9.80 -6.17
N THR A 5 -1.62 -10.16 -4.91
CA THR A 5 -1.28 -9.18 -3.86
C THR A 5 0.02 -8.45 -4.17
N ILE A 6 0.97 -9.10 -4.85
CA ILE A 6 2.21 -8.47 -5.33
C ILE A 6 1.91 -7.37 -6.34
N GLU A 7 1.03 -7.66 -7.30
CA GLU A 7 0.62 -6.68 -8.30
C GLU A 7 -0.15 -5.51 -7.65
N LEU A 8 -1.04 -5.80 -6.70
CA LEU A 8 -1.73 -4.78 -5.92
C LEU A 8 -0.76 -3.87 -5.17
N GLY A 9 0.19 -4.45 -4.43
CA GLY A 9 1.19 -3.71 -3.67
C GLY A 9 2.07 -2.84 -4.56
N ARG A 10 2.46 -3.35 -5.74
CA ARG A 10 3.18 -2.58 -6.76
C ARG A 10 2.38 -1.38 -7.23
N VAL A 11 1.12 -1.58 -7.63
CA VAL A 11 0.24 -0.51 -8.10
C VAL A 11 0.05 0.55 -7.01
N ALA A 12 -0.25 0.13 -5.77
CA ALA A 12 -0.41 1.04 -4.64
C ALA A 12 0.85 1.91 -4.41
N ARG A 13 2.03 1.27 -4.42
CA ARG A 13 3.32 1.97 -4.26
C ARG A 13 3.59 2.96 -5.39
N GLU A 14 3.30 2.58 -6.63
CA GLU A 14 3.43 3.46 -7.79
C GLU A 14 2.51 4.68 -7.70
N GLN A 15 1.24 4.48 -7.31
CA GLN A 15 0.31 5.60 -7.11
C GLN A 15 0.80 6.56 -6.02
N ARG A 16 1.24 6.02 -4.87
CA ARG A 16 1.75 6.84 -3.76
C ARG A 16 2.94 7.68 -4.20
N LYS A 17 3.90 7.07 -4.90
CA LYS A 17 5.08 7.78 -5.44
C LYS A 17 4.70 8.85 -6.46
N ARG A 18 3.72 8.58 -7.34
CA ARG A 18 3.23 9.57 -8.32
C ARG A 18 2.65 10.81 -7.65
N LEU A 19 2.05 10.64 -6.47
CA LEU A 19 1.51 11.72 -5.66
C LEU A 19 2.55 12.38 -4.73
N SER A 20 3.82 11.96 -4.80
CA SER A 20 4.90 12.43 -3.92
C SER A 20 4.63 12.25 -2.42
N LEU A 21 3.87 11.21 -2.06
CA LEU A 21 3.50 10.91 -0.68
C LEU A 21 4.48 9.89 -0.05
N ILE A 22 4.69 10.01 1.25
CA ILE A 22 5.32 8.97 2.06
C ILE A 22 4.27 8.00 2.61
N GLN A 23 4.71 6.82 3.07
CA GLN A 23 3.78 5.81 3.60
C GLN A 23 2.97 6.32 4.80
N LEU A 24 3.58 7.19 5.61
CA LEU A 24 2.93 7.80 6.78
C LEU A 24 1.76 8.71 6.39
N ASP A 25 1.83 9.39 5.24
CA ASP A 25 0.73 10.22 4.74
C ASP A 25 -0.49 9.36 4.46
N ILE A 26 -0.29 8.23 3.76
CA ILE A 26 -1.37 7.28 3.45
C ILE A 26 -1.91 6.65 4.75
N ALA A 27 -1.02 6.26 5.67
CA ALA A 27 -1.40 5.67 6.94
C ALA A 27 -2.32 6.62 7.74
N GLY A 28 -1.94 7.91 7.82
CA GLY A 28 -2.74 8.95 8.47
C GLY A 28 -4.09 9.18 7.80
N MET A 29 -4.13 9.30 6.47
CA MET A 29 -5.37 9.51 5.71
C MET A 29 -6.33 8.31 5.80
N ALA A 30 -5.80 7.09 5.82
CA ALA A 30 -6.59 5.86 5.90
C ALA A 30 -6.96 5.46 7.34
N ASN A 31 -6.51 6.21 8.36
CA ASN A 31 -6.65 5.85 9.78
C ASN A 31 -6.12 4.43 10.07
N THR A 32 -4.94 4.10 9.52
CA THR A 32 -4.26 2.81 9.69
C THR A 32 -2.85 3.01 10.27
N GLY A 33 -2.23 1.91 10.72
CA GLY A 33 -0.81 1.94 11.13
C GLY A 33 0.14 1.89 9.93
N ASN A 34 1.30 2.54 10.03
CA ASN A 34 2.32 2.52 8.96
C ASN A 34 2.74 1.09 8.56
N ARG A 35 2.73 0.14 9.50
CA ARG A 35 3.01 -1.28 9.24
C ARG A 35 2.05 -1.89 8.22
N PHE A 36 0.77 -1.51 8.25
CA PHE A 36 -0.21 -1.98 7.28
C PHE A 36 0.17 -1.54 5.86
N ILE A 37 0.52 -0.26 5.68
CA ILE A 37 0.96 0.28 4.39
C ILE A 37 2.24 -0.41 3.90
N VAL A 38 3.20 -0.67 4.80
CA VAL A 38 4.43 -1.41 4.45
C VAL A 38 4.11 -2.82 3.96
N GLU A 39 3.26 -3.56 4.68
CA GLU A 39 2.90 -4.94 4.32
C GLU A 39 2.06 -4.99 3.03
N LEU A 40 1.18 -4.01 2.81
CA LEU A 40 0.40 -3.85 1.58
C LEU A 40 1.32 -3.62 0.38
N GLU A 41 2.26 -2.66 0.46
CA GLU A 41 3.18 -2.36 -0.65
C GLU A 41 4.18 -3.49 -0.93
N GLN A 42 4.45 -4.34 0.06
CA GLN A 42 5.23 -5.57 -0.11
C GLN A 42 4.40 -6.72 -0.72
N GLY A 43 3.09 -6.54 -0.86
CA GLY A 43 2.18 -7.54 -1.42
C GLY A 43 1.96 -8.73 -0.50
N LYS A 44 2.05 -8.52 0.82
CA LYS A 44 1.90 -9.59 1.81
C LYS A 44 0.50 -10.22 1.69
N PRO A 45 0.38 -11.54 1.44
CA PRO A 45 -0.92 -12.19 1.15
C PRO A 45 -1.95 -12.10 2.27
N THR A 46 -1.50 -11.89 3.51
CA THR A 46 -2.34 -11.81 4.71
C THR A 46 -2.90 -10.42 4.97
N VAL A 47 -2.61 -9.43 4.12
CA VAL A 47 -3.23 -8.11 4.21
C VAL A 47 -4.70 -8.26 3.81
N GLN A 48 -5.60 -8.15 4.79
CA GLN A 48 -7.04 -8.13 4.55
C GLN A 48 -7.48 -6.68 4.32
N LEU A 49 -8.27 -6.49 3.27
CA LEU A 49 -8.83 -5.19 2.84
C LEU A 49 -10.21 -4.97 3.45
#